data_AF-A0A6F8XLV2-F1
#
_entry.id   AF-A0A6F8XLV2-F1
#
_cell.length_a   1.000
_cell.length_b   1.000
_cell.length_c   1.000
_cell.angle_alpha   90.00
_cell.angle_beta   90.00
_cell.angle_gamma   90.00
#
_symmetry.space_group_name_H-M   'P 1'
#
loop_
_entity.id
_entity.type
_entity.pdbx_description
1 polymer ?
#
loop_
_entity_poly.entity_id
_entity_poly.type
_entity_poly.pdbx_seq_one_letter_code
_entity_poly.pdbx_strand_id
1 'polypeptide(L)'
;MVVARLAAPVASAMRVVMGLIPAIPAAVLGRLASPPDPGLIPGPAAGVVERMRRPAAARRVQAMPAPSGGPRSKPVAGAPVPAGYVAVRTPVDSAAVDALGALPPLVVERLLGALEVTVAGLEYSDVPDLSTYVGDPPVGRFSFVEASHQSEAVKASSLVDRLYPGAVDLVTSVSRRLAADGVVSELLAVRPDAVDEPTIAAGHGRAYLALTVATAGAVLSKLRLPPLVDEPAAVVGVAVGAAAVLLREVPMPAGYAAAVLAKVRAEYVLPRHTAGSVMVSRHRFGLTEGVVPDVVTSPPTGWHLLWTVVSRRHLPVQSQVYEHAVSEPEPARPVQGIAVQ
;
A
#
# COMPACT_ATOMS: atom_id res chain seq x y z
N MET A 1 -14.60 -26.08 5.46
CA MET A 1 -14.34 -26.91 6.67
C MET A 1 -12.94 -26.71 7.25
N VAL A 2 -11.87 -26.70 6.44
CA VAL A 2 -10.49 -26.54 6.96
C VAL A 2 -10.22 -25.16 7.60
N VAL A 3 -10.66 -24.06 6.95
CA VAL A 3 -10.47 -22.69 7.48
C VAL A 3 -11.11 -22.47 8.85
N ALA A 4 -12.29 -23.06 9.10
CA ALA A 4 -12.96 -22.96 10.40
C ALA A 4 -12.15 -23.59 11.55
N ARG A 5 -11.35 -24.64 11.26
CA ARG A 5 -10.45 -25.25 12.26
C ARG A 5 -9.21 -24.41 12.53
N LEU A 6 -8.86 -23.48 11.62
CA LEU A 6 -7.74 -22.54 11.80
C LEU A 6 -8.13 -21.31 12.62
N ALA A 7 -9.41 -20.92 12.63
CA ALA A 7 -9.87 -19.68 13.24
C ALA A 7 -9.46 -19.55 14.71
N ALA A 8 -9.71 -20.58 15.54
CA ALA A 8 -9.39 -20.51 16.97
C ALA A 8 -7.87 -20.48 17.27
N PRO A 9 -7.03 -21.38 16.71
CA PRO A 9 -5.57 -21.29 16.88
C PRO A 9 -4.99 -19.96 16.38
N VAL A 10 -5.43 -19.49 15.19
CA VAL A 10 -4.95 -18.22 14.63
C VAL A 10 -5.38 -17.04 15.49
N ALA A 11 -6.64 -16.99 15.95
CA ALA A 11 -7.11 -15.95 16.85
C ALA A 11 -6.35 -15.93 18.19
N SER A 12 -5.93 -17.10 18.70
CA SER A 12 -5.08 -17.18 19.89
C SER A 12 -3.71 -16.55 19.64
N ALA A 13 -3.02 -16.96 18.57
CA ALA A 13 -1.72 -16.42 18.19
C ALA A 13 -1.77 -14.91 17.87
N MET A 14 -2.83 -14.45 17.18
CA MET A 14 -3.05 -13.03 16.89
C MET A 14 -3.01 -12.18 18.15
N ARG A 15 -3.68 -12.59 19.23
CA ARG A 15 -3.71 -11.82 20.48
C ARG A 15 -2.33 -11.66 21.10
N VAL A 16 -1.49 -12.69 21.02
CA VAL A 16 -0.09 -12.64 21.47
C VAL A 16 0.72 -11.67 20.60
N VAL A 17 0.62 -11.79 19.27
CA VAL A 17 1.41 -11.00 18.32
C VAL A 17 1.01 -9.52 18.33
N MET A 18 -0.27 -9.18 18.45
CA MET A 18 -0.76 -7.80 18.42
C MET A 18 -0.06 -6.89 19.44
N GLY A 19 0.21 -7.40 20.64
CA GLY A 19 0.87 -6.62 21.71
C GLY A 19 2.32 -6.24 21.41
N LEU A 20 2.96 -6.88 20.43
CA LEU A 20 4.39 -6.78 20.16
C LEU A 20 4.69 -5.99 18.89
N ILE A 21 3.70 -5.77 18.04
CA ILE A 21 3.86 -5.01 16.80
C ILE A 21 4.05 -3.51 17.13
N PRO A 22 5.20 -2.92 16.77
CA PRO A 22 5.46 -1.50 17.04
C PRO A 22 4.49 -0.60 16.27
N ALA A 23 4.03 0.48 16.91
CA ALA A 23 2.96 1.34 16.36
C ALA A 23 3.37 2.05 15.05
N ILE A 24 4.61 2.51 14.94
CA ILE A 24 5.10 3.26 13.77
C ILE A 24 5.08 2.40 12.49
N PRO A 25 5.73 1.23 12.41
CA PRO A 25 5.66 0.38 11.22
C PRO A 25 4.23 -0.14 10.97
N ALA A 26 3.44 -0.39 12.02
CA ALA A 26 2.03 -0.73 11.87
C ALA A 26 1.23 0.39 11.19
N ALA A 27 1.45 1.65 11.55
CA ALA A 27 0.79 2.78 10.92
C ALA A 27 1.18 2.92 9.45
N VAL A 28 2.44 2.64 9.09
CA VAL A 28 2.86 2.63 7.67
C VAL A 28 2.10 1.57 6.88
N LEU A 29 1.98 0.35 7.42
CA LEU A 29 1.20 -0.71 6.79
C LEU A 29 -0.29 -0.35 6.72
N GLY A 30 -0.86 0.17 7.81
CA GLY A 30 -2.28 0.53 7.87
C GLY A 30 -2.69 1.62 6.90
N ARG A 31 -1.74 2.44 6.41
CA ARG A 31 -1.99 3.47 5.39
C ARG A 31 -1.99 2.95 3.96
N LEU A 32 -1.67 1.68 3.71
CA LEU A 32 -1.55 1.14 2.34
C LEU A 32 -2.87 1.15 1.55
N ALA A 33 -4.02 1.14 2.24
CA ALA A 33 -5.34 1.31 1.63
C ALA A 33 -5.62 2.75 1.18
N SER A 34 -4.92 3.73 1.75
CA SER A 34 -5.17 5.12 1.42
C SER A 34 -4.58 5.46 0.05
N PRO A 35 -5.33 6.17 -0.80
CA PRO A 35 -4.74 6.75 -2.00
C PRO A 35 -3.54 7.61 -1.59
N PRO A 36 -2.45 7.59 -2.39
CA PRO A 36 -1.28 8.40 -2.10
C PRO A 36 -1.71 9.87 -2.00
N ASP A 37 -1.30 10.52 -0.91
CA ASP A 37 -1.62 11.92 -0.67
C ASP A 37 -1.10 12.76 -1.84
N PRO A 38 -1.97 13.43 -2.63
CA PRO A 38 -1.54 14.24 -3.75
C PRO A 38 -0.73 15.47 -3.33
N GLY A 39 -0.74 15.83 -2.04
CA GLY A 39 0.03 16.96 -1.47
C GLY A 39 1.44 16.61 -1.00
N LEU A 40 1.76 15.32 -0.83
CA LEU A 40 3.11 14.88 -0.48
C LEU A 40 3.98 14.87 -1.74
N ILE A 41 4.57 16.02 -2.05
CA ILE A 41 5.65 16.12 -3.02
C ILE A 41 6.69 15.05 -2.64
N PRO A 42 6.98 14.07 -3.51
CA PRO A 42 7.92 13.02 -3.18
C PRO A 42 9.27 13.67 -2.90
N GLY A 43 9.82 13.45 -1.71
CA GLY A 43 11.20 13.82 -1.42
C GLY A 43 12.15 13.25 -2.48
N PRO A 44 13.32 13.85 -2.71
CA PRO A 44 14.21 13.52 -3.82
C PRO A 44 14.63 12.03 -3.90
N ALA A 45 14.44 11.25 -2.83
CA ALA A 45 14.68 9.80 -2.82
C ALA A 45 13.65 8.99 -3.62
N ALA A 46 12.37 9.39 -3.67
CA ALA A 46 11.32 8.62 -4.33
C ALA A 46 11.43 8.67 -5.87
N GLY A 47 11.87 9.80 -6.43
CA GLY A 47 12.12 9.93 -7.87
C GLY A 47 13.32 9.15 -8.39
N VAL A 48 14.25 8.75 -7.51
CA VAL A 48 15.45 7.97 -7.86
C VAL A 48 15.10 6.48 -7.95
N VAL A 49 14.25 5.97 -7.05
CA VAL A 49 13.79 4.57 -7.07
C VAL A 49 12.92 4.29 -8.30
N GLU A 50 12.05 5.24 -8.68
CA GLU A 50 11.19 5.10 -9.86
C GLU A 50 11.96 5.16 -11.19
N ARG A 51 13.11 5.87 -11.24
CA ARG A 51 14.01 5.84 -12.41
C ARG A 51 14.81 4.55 -12.52
N MET A 52 15.08 3.86 -11.41
CA MET A 52 15.78 2.57 -11.44
C MET A 52 14.84 1.40 -11.79
N ARG A 53 13.53 1.53 -11.57
CA ARG A 53 12.52 0.50 -11.88
C ARG A 53 11.99 0.48 -13.31
N ARG A 54 12.36 1.44 -14.17
CA ARG A 54 12.00 1.36 -15.60
C ARG A 54 12.87 0.29 -16.29
N PRO A 55 12.28 -0.69 -17.00
CA PRO A 55 13.04 -1.57 -17.85
C PRO A 55 13.72 -0.74 -18.94
N ALA A 56 15.04 -0.89 -19.07
CA ALA A 56 15.84 -0.31 -20.15
C ALA A 56 15.52 -0.99 -21.49
N ALA A 57 14.29 -0.84 -21.99
CA ALA A 57 13.95 -1.09 -23.37
C ALA A 57 14.09 0.22 -24.14
N ALA A 58 14.85 0.18 -25.24
CA ALA A 58 15.14 1.29 -26.15
C ALA A 58 16.17 2.33 -25.65
N ARG A 59 17.45 1.94 -25.57
CA ARG A 59 18.51 2.87 -25.95
C ARG A 59 19.35 2.25 -27.07
N ARG A 60 19.20 2.84 -28.26
CA ARG A 60 19.89 2.52 -29.51
C ARG A 60 21.38 2.29 -29.27
N VAL A 61 21.87 1.20 -29.83
CA VAL A 61 23.29 0.91 -30.06
C VAL A 61 23.90 2.08 -30.83
N GLN A 62 24.75 2.86 -30.16
CA GLN A 62 25.79 3.64 -30.82
C GLN A 62 27.13 3.05 -30.42
N ALA A 63 27.79 2.45 -31.41
CA ALA A 63 29.12 1.91 -31.29
C ALA A 63 30.14 3.06 -31.15
N MET A 64 31.00 2.98 -30.13
CA MET A 64 32.28 3.68 -30.10
C MET A 64 33.36 2.78 -29.47
N PRO A 65 34.63 2.98 -29.84
CA PRO A 65 35.65 1.94 -29.84
C PRO A 65 36.36 1.75 -28.49
N ALA A 66 36.93 0.56 -28.33
CA ALA A 66 37.59 0.11 -27.10
C ALA A 66 38.95 0.80 -26.85
N PRO A 67 39.30 1.08 -25.58
CA PRO A 67 40.69 1.22 -25.18
C PRO A 67 41.32 -0.15 -24.94
N SER A 68 42.47 -0.34 -25.57
CA SER A 68 43.40 -1.46 -25.43
C SER A 68 44.09 -1.50 -24.06
N GLY A 69 44.20 -2.68 -23.46
CA GLY A 69 45.28 -3.01 -22.52
C GLY A 69 44.87 -3.73 -21.24
N GLY A 70 45.09 -5.05 -21.18
CA GLY A 70 45.01 -5.85 -19.94
C GLY A 70 44.77 -7.35 -20.20
N PRO A 71 45.46 -8.27 -19.52
CA PRO A 71 45.62 -9.65 -19.99
C PRO A 71 44.33 -10.46 -19.83
N ARG A 72 43.75 -10.84 -20.97
CA ARG A 72 42.66 -11.81 -21.08
C ARG A 72 43.16 -13.21 -20.76
N SER A 73 42.67 -13.81 -19.68
CA SER A 73 42.37 -15.24 -19.68
C SER A 73 41.32 -15.49 -20.78
N LYS A 74 41.71 -16.23 -21.82
CA LYS A 74 40.80 -16.59 -22.91
C LYS A 74 39.70 -17.51 -22.34
N PRO A 75 38.41 -17.20 -22.49
CA PRO A 75 37.38 -18.23 -22.33
C PRO A 75 37.54 -19.19 -23.51
N VAL A 76 37.63 -20.49 -23.20
CA VAL A 76 37.60 -21.56 -24.20
C VAL A 76 36.23 -21.51 -24.87
N ALA A 77 36.20 -21.03 -26.11
CA ALA A 77 35.04 -21.16 -26.98
C ALA A 77 34.84 -22.65 -27.29
N GLY A 78 33.71 -23.22 -26.87
CA GLY A 78 33.34 -24.60 -27.19
C GLY A 78 33.10 -25.53 -26.00
N ALA A 79 33.13 -25.05 -24.75
CA ALA A 79 32.59 -25.85 -23.66
C ALA A 79 31.06 -25.95 -23.82
N PRO A 80 30.47 -27.15 -23.98
CA PRO A 80 29.04 -27.31 -23.98
C PRO A 80 28.51 -26.77 -22.65
N VAL A 81 27.61 -25.79 -22.71
CA VAL A 81 26.75 -25.49 -21.55
C VAL A 81 26.11 -26.83 -21.19
N PRO A 82 26.29 -27.36 -19.97
CA PRO A 82 25.72 -28.66 -19.63
C PRO A 82 24.23 -28.60 -19.90
N ALA A 83 23.76 -29.50 -20.77
CA ALA A 83 22.35 -29.71 -21.06
C ALA A 83 21.66 -30.00 -19.71
N GLY A 84 20.98 -28.99 -19.18
CA GLY A 84 20.50 -29.01 -17.79
C GLY A 84 20.21 -27.62 -17.23
N TYR A 85 20.82 -26.56 -17.77
CA TYR A 85 20.36 -25.19 -17.50
C TYR A 85 19.11 -24.90 -18.34
N VAL A 86 17.97 -25.43 -17.91
CA VAL A 86 16.69 -24.85 -18.30
C VAL A 86 16.68 -23.47 -17.65
N ALA A 87 16.68 -22.41 -18.47
CA ALA A 87 16.20 -21.11 -18.01
C ALA A 87 14.73 -21.30 -17.67
N VAL A 88 14.46 -21.76 -16.45
CA VAL A 88 13.13 -21.80 -15.87
C VAL A 88 12.64 -20.37 -16.01
N ARG A 89 11.57 -20.15 -16.80
CA ARG A 89 10.81 -18.90 -16.75
C ARG A 89 10.67 -18.58 -15.28
N THR A 90 11.26 -17.49 -14.81
CA THR A 90 11.09 -17.09 -13.42
C THR A 90 9.58 -17.12 -13.18
N PRO A 91 9.07 -17.97 -12.27
CA PRO A 91 7.67 -17.86 -11.88
C PRO A 91 7.44 -16.39 -11.56
N VAL A 92 6.31 -15.83 -12.00
CA VAL A 92 5.93 -14.47 -11.63
C VAL A 92 6.04 -14.44 -10.11
N ASP A 93 6.93 -13.59 -9.57
CA ASP A 93 7.12 -13.50 -8.13
C ASP A 93 5.74 -13.30 -7.49
N SER A 94 5.46 -13.98 -6.38
CA SER A 94 4.15 -13.85 -5.73
C SER A 94 3.88 -12.38 -5.38
N ALA A 95 2.63 -11.96 -5.50
CA ALA A 95 2.26 -10.55 -5.28
C ALA A 95 2.66 -10.05 -3.87
N ALA A 96 2.74 -10.96 -2.90
CA ALA A 96 3.21 -10.67 -1.55
C ALA A 96 4.72 -10.45 -1.47
N VAL A 97 5.55 -11.20 -2.21
CA VAL A 97 7.01 -10.94 -2.30
C VAL A 97 7.26 -9.60 -2.98
N ASP A 98 6.54 -9.30 -4.06
CA ASP A 98 6.58 -7.99 -4.72
C ASP A 98 6.14 -6.85 -3.77
N ALA A 99 5.04 -7.06 -3.04
CA ALA A 99 4.55 -6.08 -2.07
C ALA A 99 5.55 -5.84 -0.93
N LEU A 100 6.17 -6.90 -0.42
CA LEU A 100 7.24 -6.82 0.60
C LEU A 100 8.44 -6.02 0.07
N GLY A 101 8.89 -6.31 -1.15
CA GLY A 101 9.99 -5.59 -1.80
C GLY A 101 9.67 -4.13 -2.15
N ALA A 102 8.42 -3.72 -2.09
CA ALA A 102 7.99 -2.33 -2.26
C ALA A 102 7.93 -1.53 -0.95
N LEU A 103 8.02 -2.18 0.21
CA LEU A 103 7.99 -1.51 1.51
C LEU A 103 9.33 -0.80 1.81
N PRO A 104 9.31 0.27 2.62
CA PRO A 104 10.55 0.89 3.09
C PRO A 104 11.41 -0.12 3.88
N PRO A 105 12.71 -0.28 3.57
CA PRO A 105 13.56 -1.29 4.22
C PRO A 105 13.55 -1.21 5.75
N LEU A 106 13.57 0.01 6.31
CA LEU A 106 13.53 0.23 7.76
C LEU A 106 12.24 -0.28 8.42
N VAL A 107 11.11 -0.29 7.70
CA VAL A 107 9.86 -0.85 8.23
C VAL A 107 9.99 -2.36 8.35
N VAL A 108 10.54 -3.02 7.33
CA VAL A 108 10.74 -4.48 7.32
C VAL A 108 11.70 -4.90 8.42
N GLU A 109 12.86 -4.23 8.56
CA GLU A 109 13.84 -4.53 9.60
C GLU A 109 13.28 -4.35 11.02
N ARG A 110 12.48 -3.30 11.25
CA ARG A 110 11.86 -3.05 12.55
C ARG A 110 10.80 -4.08 12.90
N LEU A 111 10.07 -4.58 11.91
CA LEU A 111 9.09 -5.65 12.10
C LEU A 111 9.77 -6.99 12.33
N LEU A 112 10.83 -7.31 11.59
CA LEU A 112 11.65 -8.50 11.80
C LEU A 112 12.20 -8.52 13.23
N GLY A 113 12.96 -7.51 13.62
CA GLY A 113 13.57 -7.47 14.96
C GLY A 113 12.54 -7.43 16.11
N ALA A 114 11.32 -6.96 15.88
CA ALA A 114 10.26 -6.96 16.89
C ALA A 114 9.57 -8.33 17.03
N LEU A 115 9.50 -9.12 15.96
CA LEU A 115 8.67 -10.34 15.90
C LEU A 115 9.49 -11.63 15.91
N GLU A 116 10.78 -11.59 15.56
CA GLU A 116 11.66 -12.76 15.42
C GLU A 116 11.58 -13.71 16.62
N VAL A 117 11.80 -13.20 17.84
CA VAL A 117 11.80 -14.01 19.06
C VAL A 117 10.42 -14.58 19.36
N THR A 118 9.37 -13.81 19.14
CA THR A 118 7.99 -14.25 19.41
C THR A 118 7.59 -15.35 18.45
N VAL A 119 7.84 -15.15 17.16
CA VAL A 119 7.49 -16.11 16.12
C VAL A 119 8.19 -17.44 16.35
N ALA A 120 9.46 -17.43 16.76
CA ALA A 120 10.20 -18.63 17.11
C ALA A 120 9.57 -19.41 18.29
N GLY A 121 8.80 -18.74 19.16
CA GLY A 121 8.14 -19.34 20.32
C GLY A 121 6.65 -19.66 20.13
N LEU A 122 6.06 -19.42 18.95
CA LEU A 122 4.65 -19.74 18.70
C LEU A 122 4.47 -21.22 18.36
N GLU A 123 3.59 -21.90 19.09
CA GLU A 123 3.27 -23.31 18.84
C GLU A 123 2.00 -23.47 18.00
N TYR A 124 2.06 -24.36 17.00
CA TYR A 124 0.98 -24.63 16.03
C TYR A 124 0.60 -26.12 15.99
N SER A 125 0.62 -26.78 17.16
CA SER A 125 0.42 -28.22 17.31
C SER A 125 -0.94 -28.71 16.80
N ASP A 126 -2.01 -27.93 17.04
CA ASP A 126 -3.40 -28.30 16.69
C ASP A 126 -3.86 -27.81 15.31
N VAL A 127 -2.94 -27.27 14.51
CA VAL A 127 -3.24 -26.69 13.19
C VAL A 127 -3.30 -27.82 12.14
N PRO A 128 -4.38 -27.89 11.31
CA PRO A 128 -4.45 -28.84 10.22
C PRO A 128 -3.31 -28.65 9.22
N ASP A 129 -2.76 -29.75 8.72
CA ASP A 129 -1.69 -29.71 7.73
C ASP A 129 -2.21 -29.19 6.37
N LEU A 130 -1.66 -28.06 5.94
CA LEU A 130 -1.97 -27.43 4.65
C LEU A 130 -0.90 -27.68 3.59
N SER A 131 0.13 -28.47 3.88
CA SER A 131 1.23 -28.77 2.94
C SER A 131 0.73 -29.38 1.63
N THR A 132 -0.40 -30.10 1.66
CA THR A 132 -1.05 -30.68 0.47
C THR A 132 -1.53 -29.65 -0.56
N TYR A 133 -1.64 -28.37 -0.18
CA TYR A 133 -2.03 -27.27 -1.08
C TYR A 133 -0.83 -26.48 -1.62
N VAL A 134 0.39 -26.86 -1.23
CA VAL A 134 1.64 -26.23 -1.66
C VAL A 134 2.25 -27.08 -2.77
N GLY A 135 2.80 -26.42 -3.79
CA GLY A 135 3.46 -27.12 -4.90
C GLY A 135 4.71 -27.85 -4.43
N ASP A 136 5.02 -28.96 -5.09
CA ASP A 136 6.25 -29.71 -4.82
C ASP A 136 7.48 -28.83 -5.05
N PRO A 137 8.53 -28.99 -4.22
CA PRO A 137 9.76 -28.26 -4.41
C PRO A 137 10.40 -28.58 -5.76
N PRO A 138 11.01 -27.60 -6.44
CA PRO A 138 11.65 -27.85 -7.73
C PRO A 138 12.80 -28.86 -7.55
N VAL A 139 12.81 -29.89 -8.40
CA VAL A 139 13.89 -30.88 -8.43
C VAL A 139 15.06 -30.34 -9.26
N GLY A 140 16.27 -30.33 -8.67
CA GLY A 140 17.49 -29.97 -9.39
C GLY A 140 18.36 -28.93 -8.69
N ARG A 141 19.33 -28.37 -9.42
CA ARG A 141 20.19 -27.28 -8.93
C ARG A 141 19.52 -25.94 -9.24
N PHE A 142 19.36 -25.11 -8.21
CA PHE A 142 18.94 -23.72 -8.35
C PHE A 142 20.05 -22.80 -7.85
N SER A 143 20.17 -21.63 -8.46
CA SER A 143 21.09 -20.57 -8.05
C SER A 143 20.29 -19.35 -7.63
N PHE A 144 20.66 -18.73 -6.52
CA PHE A 144 20.12 -17.44 -6.09
C PHE A 144 21.20 -16.38 -6.21
N VAL A 145 20.81 -15.20 -6.70
CA VAL A 145 21.66 -14.01 -6.67
C VAL A 145 21.21 -13.19 -5.48
N GLU A 146 22.12 -13.01 -4.53
CA GLU A 146 21.90 -12.19 -3.34
C GLU A 146 22.42 -10.79 -3.60
N ALA A 147 21.59 -9.78 -3.33
CA ALA A 147 22.05 -8.40 -3.26
C ALA A 147 22.42 -8.09 -1.80
N SER A 148 23.64 -7.62 -1.56
CA SER A 148 24.28 -7.46 -0.24
C SER A 148 23.61 -6.51 0.76
N HIS A 149 22.43 -5.97 0.44
CA HIS A 149 21.71 -4.99 1.25
C HIS A 149 20.21 -5.32 1.39
N GLN A 150 19.80 -6.55 1.07
CA GLN A 150 18.42 -6.98 1.26
C GLN A 150 18.17 -7.41 2.70
N SER A 151 16.96 -7.12 3.18
CA SER A 151 16.48 -7.59 4.48
C SER A 151 16.47 -9.12 4.54
N GLU A 152 16.81 -9.69 5.69
CA GLU A 152 16.75 -11.16 5.88
C GLU A 152 15.33 -11.69 5.66
N ALA A 153 14.30 -10.92 6.06
CA ALA A 153 12.91 -11.27 5.81
C ALA A 153 12.56 -11.31 4.31
N VAL A 154 13.13 -10.40 3.51
CA VAL A 154 12.97 -10.39 2.05
C VAL A 154 13.67 -11.60 1.42
N LYS A 155 14.89 -11.91 1.88
CA LYS A 155 15.65 -13.06 1.40
C LYS A 155 14.94 -14.38 1.72
N ALA A 156 14.55 -14.57 2.98
CA ALA A 156 13.91 -15.78 3.46
C ALA A 156 12.55 -16.02 2.78
N SER A 157 11.70 -14.99 2.65
CA SER A 157 10.43 -15.10 1.92
C SER A 157 10.61 -15.42 0.44
N SER A 158 11.61 -14.81 -0.23
CA SER A 158 11.94 -15.13 -1.63
C SER A 158 12.43 -16.57 -1.79
N LEU A 159 13.16 -17.11 -0.82
CA LEU A 159 13.57 -18.51 -0.81
C LEU A 159 12.36 -19.43 -0.60
N VAL A 160 11.45 -19.11 0.32
CA VAL A 160 10.20 -19.88 0.52
C VAL A 160 9.38 -19.92 -0.77
N ASP A 161 9.17 -18.78 -1.42
CA ASP A 161 8.35 -18.71 -2.65
C ASP A 161 8.93 -19.56 -3.79
N ARG A 162 10.26 -19.64 -3.88
CA ARG A 162 10.96 -20.46 -4.88
C ARG A 162 10.99 -21.94 -4.54
N LEU A 163 11.20 -22.27 -3.26
CA LEU A 163 11.32 -23.65 -2.80
C LEU A 163 9.95 -24.32 -2.64
N TYR A 164 8.91 -23.56 -2.37
CA TYR A 164 7.56 -24.05 -2.11
C TYR A 164 6.56 -23.22 -2.92
N PRO A 165 6.49 -23.42 -4.25
CA PRO A 165 5.61 -22.64 -5.12
C PRO A 165 4.17 -22.64 -4.61
N GLY A 166 3.60 -21.45 -4.44
CA GLY A 166 2.24 -21.26 -3.94
C GLY A 166 2.10 -21.24 -2.41
N ALA A 167 3.17 -21.45 -1.62
CA ALA A 167 3.09 -21.31 -0.15
C ALA A 167 2.73 -19.87 0.27
N VAL A 168 3.32 -18.87 -0.38
CA VAL A 168 3.06 -17.46 -0.09
C VAL A 168 1.62 -17.06 -0.48
N ASP A 169 1.16 -17.52 -1.63
CA ASP A 169 -0.22 -17.31 -2.09
C ASP A 169 -1.23 -18.05 -1.21
N LEU A 170 -0.88 -19.24 -0.70
CA LEU A 170 -1.68 -19.99 0.26
C LEU A 170 -1.84 -19.19 1.56
N VAL A 171 -0.76 -18.65 2.12
CA VAL A 171 -0.84 -17.78 3.31
C VAL A 171 -1.75 -16.59 3.07
N THR A 172 -1.61 -15.91 1.93
CA THR A 172 -2.44 -14.74 1.58
C THR A 172 -3.91 -15.12 1.42
N SER A 173 -4.21 -16.21 0.72
CA SER A 173 -5.58 -16.67 0.47
C SER A 173 -6.27 -17.20 1.73
N VAL A 174 -5.55 -17.91 2.61
CA VAL A 174 -6.05 -18.37 3.90
C VAL A 174 -6.30 -17.18 4.82
N SER A 175 -5.38 -16.22 4.89
CA SER A 175 -5.56 -14.99 5.67
C SER A 175 -6.79 -14.21 5.23
N ARG A 176 -7.02 -14.07 3.91
CA ARG A 176 -8.23 -13.43 3.37
C ARG A 176 -9.52 -14.14 3.82
N ARG A 177 -9.53 -15.48 3.78
CA ARG A 177 -10.70 -16.26 4.23
C ARG A 177 -10.91 -16.16 5.74
N LEU A 178 -9.83 -16.15 6.52
CA LEU A 178 -9.89 -15.97 7.97
C LEU A 178 -10.36 -14.57 8.34
N ALA A 179 -9.99 -13.53 7.60
CA ALA A 179 -10.49 -12.18 7.84
C ALA A 179 -12.02 -12.05 7.76
N ALA A 180 -12.68 -12.96 7.02
CA ALA A 180 -14.14 -13.04 6.92
C ALA A 180 -14.80 -13.95 7.98
N ASP A 181 -14.01 -14.65 8.80
CA ASP A 181 -14.52 -15.46 9.91
C ASP A 181 -14.95 -14.57 11.09
N GLY A 182 -16.07 -14.91 11.75
CA GLY A 182 -16.65 -14.08 12.81
C GLY A 182 -15.66 -13.77 13.94
N VAL A 183 -14.94 -14.77 14.45
CA VAL A 183 -14.02 -14.62 15.59
C VAL A 183 -12.82 -13.75 15.21
N VAL A 184 -12.29 -13.94 14.01
CA VAL A 184 -11.13 -13.17 13.53
C VAL A 184 -11.54 -11.76 13.13
N SER A 185 -12.72 -11.58 12.52
CA SER A 185 -13.23 -10.27 12.10
C SER A 185 -13.39 -9.30 13.27
N GLU A 186 -13.79 -9.79 14.46
CA GLU A 186 -13.85 -9.00 15.68
C GLU A 186 -12.47 -8.52 16.14
N LEU A 187 -11.42 -9.35 15.96
CA LEU A 187 -10.03 -8.98 16.26
C LEU A 187 -9.44 -8.00 15.24
N LEU A 188 -10.00 -7.93 14.03
CA LEU A 188 -9.60 -6.98 13.00
C LEU A 188 -10.21 -5.59 13.19
N ALA A 189 -11.25 -5.46 14.02
CA ALA A 189 -11.88 -4.19 14.30
C ALA A 189 -10.91 -3.24 15.02
N VAL A 190 -10.73 -2.05 14.46
CA VAL A 190 -10.01 -0.98 15.15
C VAL A 190 -10.84 -0.51 16.34
N ARG A 191 -10.19 -0.33 17.48
CA ARG A 191 -10.88 0.09 18.70
C ARG A 191 -11.55 1.46 18.51
N PRO A 192 -12.76 1.66 19.04
CA PRO A 192 -13.52 2.89 18.83
C PRO A 192 -12.94 4.11 19.54
N ASP A 193 -12.00 3.93 20.47
CA ASP A 193 -11.30 5.03 21.16
C ASP A 193 -10.14 5.62 20.36
N ALA A 194 -9.76 5.02 19.23
CA ALA A 194 -8.78 5.58 18.32
C ALA A 194 -9.38 6.76 17.54
N VAL A 195 -9.01 7.98 17.93
CA VAL A 195 -9.57 9.23 17.34
C VAL A 195 -8.62 9.91 16.36
N ASP A 196 -7.31 9.70 16.50
CA ASP A 196 -6.31 10.30 15.63
C ASP A 196 -5.88 9.35 14.50
N GLU A 197 -5.45 9.96 13.38
CA GLU A 197 -5.03 9.27 12.17
C GLU A 197 -3.95 8.19 12.43
N PRO A 198 -2.81 8.49 13.10
CA PRO A 198 -1.77 7.49 13.29
C PRO A 198 -2.21 6.33 14.18
N THR A 199 -3.05 6.55 15.19
CA THR A 199 -3.56 5.49 16.06
C THR A 199 -4.53 4.58 15.32
N ILE A 200 -5.44 5.13 14.49
CA ILE A 200 -6.34 4.33 13.64
C ILE A 200 -5.54 3.49 12.64
N ALA A 201 -4.58 4.11 11.94
CA ALA A 201 -3.70 3.41 11.00
C ALA A 201 -2.88 2.31 11.69
N ALA A 202 -2.29 2.59 12.86
CA ALA A 202 -1.53 1.60 13.62
C ALA A 202 -2.40 0.42 14.07
N GLY A 203 -3.62 0.69 14.54
CA GLY A 203 -4.57 -0.36 14.91
C GLY A 203 -4.91 -1.26 13.72
N HIS A 204 -5.21 -0.66 12.57
CA HIS A 204 -5.55 -1.38 11.34
C HIS A 204 -4.40 -2.25 10.83
N GLY A 205 -3.21 -1.66 10.68
CA GLY A 205 -2.02 -2.37 10.20
C GLY A 205 -1.57 -3.46 11.17
N ARG A 206 -1.65 -3.23 12.48
CA ARG A 206 -1.33 -4.22 13.52
C ARG A 206 -2.25 -5.43 13.43
N ALA A 207 -3.56 -5.23 13.26
CA ALA A 207 -4.51 -6.33 13.27
C ALA A 207 -4.31 -7.26 12.06
N TYR A 208 -4.14 -6.68 10.87
CA TYR A 208 -3.87 -7.46 9.65
C TYR A 208 -2.49 -8.12 9.68
N LEU A 209 -1.46 -7.44 10.20
CA LEU A 209 -0.15 -8.05 10.34
C LEU A 209 -0.18 -9.22 11.34
N ALA A 210 -0.88 -9.09 12.47
CA ALA A 210 -1.00 -10.18 13.43
C ALA A 210 -1.71 -11.40 12.80
N LEU A 211 -2.76 -11.16 12.01
CA LEU A 211 -3.46 -12.21 11.26
C LEU A 211 -2.51 -12.94 10.30
N THR A 212 -1.76 -12.21 9.48
CA THR A 212 -0.87 -12.85 8.50
C THR A 212 0.34 -13.50 9.14
N VAL A 213 0.87 -12.99 10.27
CA VAL A 213 1.94 -13.64 11.04
C VAL A 213 1.46 -14.97 11.62
N ALA A 214 0.29 -14.97 12.27
CA ALA A 214 -0.29 -16.19 12.81
C ALA A 214 -0.61 -17.22 11.71
N THR A 215 -1.10 -16.75 10.55
CA THR A 215 -1.39 -17.63 9.40
C THR A 215 -0.10 -18.17 8.77
N ALA A 216 0.92 -17.33 8.59
CA ALA A 216 2.21 -17.73 8.05
C ALA A 216 2.90 -18.76 8.96
N GLY A 217 2.92 -18.55 10.28
CA GLY A 217 3.46 -19.53 11.23
C GLY A 217 2.70 -20.85 11.18
N ALA A 218 1.36 -20.80 11.14
CA ALA A 218 0.52 -21.99 11.02
C ALA A 218 0.79 -22.81 9.73
N VAL A 219 0.98 -22.13 8.59
CA VAL A 219 1.26 -22.79 7.30
C VAL A 219 2.70 -23.28 7.22
N LEU A 220 3.67 -22.42 7.51
CA LEU A 220 5.09 -22.70 7.31
C LEU A 220 5.64 -23.68 8.34
N SER A 221 5.10 -23.75 9.56
CA SER A 221 5.51 -24.75 10.56
C SER A 221 5.26 -26.20 10.15
N LYS A 222 4.43 -26.43 9.11
CA LYS A 222 4.21 -27.76 8.53
C LYS A 222 5.08 -28.01 7.28
N LEU A 223 5.69 -26.97 6.73
CA LEU A 223 6.67 -27.09 5.66
C LEU A 223 8.03 -27.37 6.29
N ARG A 224 8.66 -28.49 5.94
CA ARG A 224 10.00 -28.81 6.43
C ARG A 224 11.04 -27.93 5.72
N LEU A 225 11.15 -26.68 6.15
CA LEU A 225 12.06 -25.70 5.55
C LEU A 225 13.51 -26.20 5.65
N PRO A 226 14.31 -26.04 4.57
CA PRO A 226 15.70 -26.45 4.60
C PRO A 226 16.52 -25.50 5.51
N PRO A 227 17.67 -25.96 6.06
CA PRO A 227 18.50 -25.14 6.98
C PRO A 227 19.02 -23.81 6.41
N LEU A 228 18.92 -23.61 5.08
CA LEU A 228 19.30 -22.37 4.42
C LEU A 228 18.28 -21.24 4.68
N VAL A 229 17.03 -21.58 5.02
CA VAL A 229 15.96 -20.61 5.25
C VAL A 229 15.85 -20.39 6.76
N ASP A 230 16.13 -19.17 7.20
CA ASP A 230 15.81 -18.77 8.57
C ASP A 230 14.28 -18.73 8.73
N GLU A 231 13.74 -19.62 9.57
CA GLU A 231 12.30 -19.83 9.71
C GLU A 231 11.56 -18.62 10.29
N PRO A 232 12.03 -17.97 11.38
CA PRO A 232 11.42 -16.74 11.88
C PRO A 232 11.40 -15.62 10.83
N ALA A 233 12.51 -15.38 10.13
CA ALA A 233 12.58 -14.38 9.06
C ALA A 233 11.67 -14.72 7.88
N ALA A 234 11.54 -16.00 7.53
CA ALA A 234 10.61 -16.46 6.49
C ALA A 234 9.15 -16.18 6.87
N VAL A 235 8.75 -16.55 8.09
CA VAL A 235 7.39 -16.30 8.59
C VAL A 235 7.09 -14.81 8.60
N VAL A 236 7.99 -13.98 9.14
CA VAL A 236 7.77 -12.53 9.20
C VAL A 236 7.74 -11.92 7.79
N GLY A 237 8.67 -12.29 6.91
CA GLY A 237 8.72 -11.77 5.54
C GLY A 237 7.44 -12.11 4.74
N VAL A 238 7.04 -13.38 4.74
CA VAL A 238 5.82 -13.84 4.08
C VAL A 238 4.59 -13.15 4.67
N ALA A 239 4.51 -13.02 5.99
CA ALA A 239 3.40 -12.36 6.66
C ALA A 239 3.31 -10.86 6.34
N VAL A 240 4.43 -10.13 6.32
CA VAL A 240 4.46 -8.70 6.01
C VAL A 240 4.06 -8.46 4.55
N GLY A 241 4.55 -9.28 3.62
CA GLY A 241 4.13 -9.25 2.22
C GLY A 241 2.64 -9.51 2.04
N ALA A 242 2.12 -10.56 2.68
CA ALA A 242 0.69 -10.90 2.66
C ALA A 242 -0.17 -9.79 3.28
N ALA A 243 0.26 -9.19 4.40
CA ALA A 243 -0.45 -8.08 5.03
C ALA A 243 -0.49 -6.87 4.10
N ALA A 244 0.62 -6.55 3.43
CA ALA A 244 0.66 -5.45 2.48
C ALA A 244 -0.27 -5.66 1.29
N VAL A 245 -0.45 -6.90 0.81
CA VAL A 245 -1.45 -7.22 -0.22
C VAL A 245 -2.87 -7.00 0.31
N LEU A 246 -3.21 -7.59 1.47
CA LEU A 246 -4.57 -7.50 2.02
C LEU A 246 -4.95 -6.05 2.37
N LEU A 247 -4.04 -5.30 3.00
CA LEU A 247 -4.28 -3.92 3.39
C LEU A 247 -4.47 -2.98 2.19
N ARG A 248 -4.04 -3.33 0.97
CA ARG A 248 -4.35 -2.54 -0.23
C ARG A 248 -5.76 -2.79 -0.76
N GLU A 249 -6.36 -3.92 -0.41
CA GLU A 249 -7.68 -4.35 -0.90
C GLU A 249 -8.81 -4.00 0.08
N VAL A 250 -8.49 -3.89 1.37
CA VAL A 250 -9.47 -3.68 2.45
C VAL A 250 -9.78 -2.18 2.59
N PRO A 251 -11.06 -1.81 2.80
CA PRO A 251 -11.43 -0.41 3.05
C PRO A 251 -10.83 0.12 4.34
N MET A 252 -10.50 1.41 4.36
CA MET A 252 -10.03 2.06 5.57
C MET A 252 -11.07 2.01 6.71
N PRO A 253 -10.63 1.89 7.98
CA PRO A 253 -11.54 1.88 9.12
C PRO A 253 -12.42 3.12 9.20
N ALA A 254 -13.61 2.97 9.77
CA ALA A 254 -14.48 4.08 10.09
C ALA A 254 -13.74 5.12 10.95
N GLY A 255 -13.98 6.41 10.68
CA GLY A 255 -13.31 7.52 11.36
C GLY A 255 -11.95 7.91 10.77
N TYR A 256 -11.28 7.05 9.98
CA TYR A 256 -9.97 7.38 9.40
C TYR A 256 -10.01 8.67 8.57
N ALA A 257 -10.98 8.80 7.66
CA ALA A 257 -11.13 9.99 6.82
C ALA A 257 -11.37 11.27 7.64
N ALA A 258 -12.16 11.18 8.72
CA ALA A 258 -12.41 12.29 9.63
C ALA A 258 -11.13 12.67 10.40
N ALA A 259 -10.35 11.68 10.83
CA ALA A 259 -9.09 11.89 11.53
C ALA A 259 -8.01 12.51 10.62
N VAL A 260 -7.93 12.10 9.35
CA VAL A 260 -7.07 12.74 8.33
C VAL A 260 -7.46 14.20 8.16
N LEU A 261 -8.76 14.51 8.01
CA LEU A 261 -9.24 15.88 7.88
C LEU A 261 -8.91 16.71 9.12
N ALA A 262 -9.11 16.16 10.33
CA ALA A 262 -8.76 16.84 11.58
C ALA A 262 -7.25 17.13 11.67
N LYS A 263 -6.41 16.18 11.26
CA LYS A 263 -4.96 16.36 11.17
C LYS A 263 -4.59 17.47 10.19
N VAL A 264 -5.15 17.43 8.97
CA VAL A 264 -4.91 18.47 7.96
C VAL A 264 -5.29 19.83 8.50
N ARG A 265 -6.44 19.99 9.16
CA ARG A 265 -6.86 21.26 9.80
C ARG A 265 -5.88 21.75 10.86
N ALA A 266 -5.32 20.84 11.65
CA ALA A 266 -4.34 21.18 12.69
C ALA A 266 -2.97 21.57 12.12
N GLU A 267 -2.57 20.94 11.01
CA GLU A 267 -1.29 21.21 10.33
C GLU A 267 -1.38 22.35 9.32
N TYR A 268 -2.59 22.74 8.92
CA TYR A 268 -2.82 23.79 7.94
C TYR A 268 -2.41 25.15 8.50
N VAL A 269 -1.22 25.60 8.10
CA VAL A 269 -0.80 26.98 8.29
C VAL A 269 -1.58 27.83 7.30
N LEU A 270 -2.61 28.54 7.78
CA LEU A 270 -3.37 29.49 6.95
C LEU A 270 -2.41 30.39 6.17
N PRO A 271 -2.51 30.44 4.83
CA PRO A 271 -1.81 31.44 4.06
C PRO A 271 -2.17 32.81 4.63
N ARG A 272 -1.17 33.54 5.16
CA ARG A 272 -1.42 34.86 5.78
C ARG A 272 -2.12 35.81 4.80
N HIS A 273 -1.83 35.65 3.50
CA HIS A 273 -2.52 36.33 2.42
C HIS A 273 -2.55 35.42 1.19
N THR A 274 -3.70 35.34 0.53
CA THR A 274 -3.83 34.89 -0.87
C THR A 274 -4.65 35.94 -1.61
N ALA A 275 -4.18 36.35 -2.79
CA ALA A 275 -4.89 37.28 -3.65
C ALA A 275 -4.90 36.71 -5.06
N GLY A 276 -6.08 36.67 -5.67
CA GLY A 276 -6.28 36.29 -7.06
C GLY A 276 -7.44 37.10 -7.62
N SER A 277 -7.34 37.50 -8.88
CA SER A 277 -8.42 38.16 -9.61
C SER A 277 -8.77 37.28 -10.79
N VAL A 278 -10.04 36.88 -10.88
CA VAL A 278 -10.58 36.14 -12.02
C VAL A 278 -11.76 36.96 -12.53
N MET A 279 -11.79 37.25 -13.83
CA MET A 279 -12.98 37.83 -14.46
C MET A 279 -13.98 36.73 -14.75
N VAL A 280 -15.16 36.82 -14.15
CA VAL A 280 -16.19 35.77 -14.24
C VAL A 280 -17.57 36.39 -14.14
N SER A 281 -18.43 36.08 -15.11
CA SER A 281 -19.86 36.42 -15.08
C SER A 281 -20.67 35.18 -14.67
N ARG A 282 -21.62 35.33 -13.73
CA ARG A 282 -22.55 34.28 -13.27
C ARG A 282 -21.95 33.05 -12.55
N HIS A 283 -20.79 33.18 -11.88
CA HIS A 283 -20.18 32.07 -11.13
C HIS A 283 -20.28 32.23 -9.60
N ARG A 284 -20.27 31.09 -8.89
CA ARG A 284 -20.18 31.00 -7.43
C ARG A 284 -18.81 30.47 -7.03
N PHE A 285 -18.15 31.17 -6.12
CA PHE A 285 -16.88 30.75 -5.55
C PHE A 285 -17.09 30.45 -4.07
N GLY A 286 -16.84 29.19 -3.69
CA GLY A 286 -16.83 28.76 -2.30
C GLY A 286 -15.51 28.08 -2.02
N LEU A 287 -14.83 28.51 -0.97
CA LEU A 287 -13.77 27.71 -0.37
C LEU A 287 -14.44 26.83 0.68
N THR A 288 -14.91 25.64 0.27
CA THR A 288 -15.66 24.75 1.14
C THR A 288 -14.96 23.40 1.28
N GLU A 289 -14.97 22.85 2.48
CA GLU A 289 -14.53 21.47 2.75
C GLU A 289 -15.67 20.45 2.56
N GLY A 290 -16.85 20.92 2.11
CA GLY A 290 -18.05 20.11 1.89
C GLY A 290 -18.84 20.57 0.66
N VAL A 291 -20.03 20.01 0.47
CA VAL A 291 -20.91 20.34 -0.67
C VAL A 291 -21.16 21.85 -0.73
N VAL A 292 -20.95 22.44 -1.90
CA VAL A 292 -21.26 23.85 -2.13
C VAL A 292 -22.78 24.00 -2.13
N PRO A 293 -23.37 24.79 -1.21
CA PRO A 293 -24.82 24.91 -1.14
C PRO A 293 -25.41 25.55 -2.41
N ASP A 294 -26.54 25.00 -2.87
CA ASP A 294 -27.27 25.47 -4.05
C ASP A 294 -27.95 26.83 -3.86
N VAL A 295 -28.06 27.29 -2.61
CA VAL A 295 -28.61 28.59 -2.26
C VAL A 295 -27.71 29.22 -1.21
N VAL A 296 -27.05 30.31 -1.58
CA VAL A 296 -26.44 31.22 -0.60
C VAL A 296 -27.51 32.26 -0.28
N THR A 297 -28.22 32.09 0.84
CA THR A 297 -29.06 33.16 1.37
C THR A 297 -28.14 34.27 1.85
N SER A 298 -28.02 35.33 1.04
CA SER A 298 -27.40 36.57 1.49
C SER A 298 -28.17 37.05 2.72
N PRO A 299 -27.52 37.30 3.87
CA PRO A 299 -28.19 37.98 4.97
C PRO A 299 -28.63 39.37 4.47
N PRO A 300 -29.80 39.90 4.90
CA PRO A 300 -30.37 41.15 4.41
C PRO A 300 -29.58 42.42 4.79
N THR A 301 -28.41 42.28 5.40
CA THR A 301 -27.48 43.38 5.69
C THR A 301 -26.25 43.25 4.81
N GLY A 302 -26.15 44.19 3.87
CA GLY A 302 -25.10 44.27 2.86
C GLY A 302 -23.70 44.22 3.46
N TRP A 303 -22.96 43.17 3.12
CA TRP A 303 -21.51 43.20 3.16
C TRP A 303 -21.01 43.76 1.83
N HIS A 304 -20.62 45.03 1.82
CA HIS A 304 -19.66 45.51 0.83
C HIS A 304 -18.30 44.91 1.20
N LEU A 305 -17.92 43.81 0.53
CA LEU A 305 -16.55 43.34 0.52
C LEU A 305 -15.70 44.38 -0.23
N LEU A 306 -15.24 45.41 0.49
CA LEU A 306 -14.30 46.40 -0.01
C LEU A 306 -12.90 45.76 -0.04
N TRP A 307 -12.55 45.09 -1.14
CA TRP A 307 -11.16 44.71 -1.42
C TRP A 307 -10.43 45.92 -2.00
N THR A 308 -9.57 46.55 -1.20
CA THR A 308 -8.62 47.55 -1.71
C THR A 308 -7.47 46.83 -2.40
N VAL A 309 -7.50 46.79 -3.74
CA VAL A 309 -6.41 46.27 -4.57
C VAL A 309 -5.30 47.32 -4.64
N VAL A 310 -4.17 47.05 -4.00
CA VAL A 310 -2.91 47.74 -4.34
C VAL A 310 -2.20 46.91 -5.41
N SER A 311 -2.45 47.27 -6.67
CA SER A 311 -1.83 46.64 -7.83
C SER A 311 -0.40 47.14 -8.04
N ARG A 312 0.59 46.23 -8.04
CA ARG A 312 1.83 46.38 -8.82
C ARG A 312 2.32 45.03 -9.38
N ARG A 313 2.10 44.89 -10.70
CA ARG A 313 2.80 44.07 -11.71
C ARG A 313 2.49 42.56 -11.83
N HIS A 314 2.39 42.17 -13.09
CA HIS A 314 1.87 40.94 -13.69
C HIS A 314 2.80 39.71 -13.59
N LEU A 315 2.19 38.52 -13.52
CA LEU A 315 2.64 37.26 -14.15
C LEU A 315 1.41 36.34 -14.37
N PRO A 316 1.30 35.60 -15.50
CA PRO A 316 0.13 34.76 -15.79
C PRO A 316 0.29 33.33 -15.23
N VAL A 317 -0.79 32.76 -14.70
CA VAL A 317 -0.92 31.34 -14.36
C VAL A 317 -2.15 30.79 -15.09
N GLN A 318 -1.98 29.69 -15.83
CA GLN A 318 -3.08 29.01 -16.53
C GLN A 318 -3.93 28.18 -15.54
N SER A 319 -5.23 28.41 -15.53
CA SER A 319 -6.23 27.55 -14.87
C SER A 319 -7.17 26.95 -15.92
N GLN A 320 -7.40 25.63 -15.84
CA GLN A 320 -8.43 24.95 -16.64
C GLN A 320 -9.79 25.11 -15.95
N VAL A 321 -10.76 25.64 -16.68
CA VAL A 321 -12.16 25.80 -16.26
C VAL A 321 -12.96 24.64 -16.84
N TYR A 322 -13.71 23.93 -16.00
CA TYR A 322 -14.73 22.97 -16.44
C TYR A 322 -16.10 23.66 -16.45
N GLU A 323 -16.73 23.75 -17.62
CA GLU A 323 -18.12 24.20 -17.78
C GLU A 323 -19.06 23.00 -17.64
N HIS A 324 -20.00 23.06 -16.69
CA HIS A 324 -21.21 22.26 -16.73
C HIS A 324 -22.36 23.12 -17.24
N ALA A 325 -22.94 22.73 -18.38
CA ALA A 325 -24.11 23.39 -18.96
C ALA A 325 -25.34 23.17 -18.08
N VAL A 326 -25.92 24.25 -17.58
CA VAL A 326 -27.24 24.27 -16.93
C VAL A 326 -28.27 24.66 -17.98
N SER A 327 -29.25 23.79 -18.25
CA SER A 327 -30.35 24.02 -19.18
C SER A 327 -31.17 25.26 -18.80
N GLU A 328 -31.50 26.08 -19.81
CA GLU A 328 -32.25 27.33 -19.67
C GLU A 328 -33.70 27.13 -19.17
N PRO A 329 -34.28 28.09 -18.44
CA PRO A 329 -35.68 28.05 -18.03
C PRO A 329 -36.63 28.52 -19.14
N GLU A 330 -37.76 27.82 -19.26
CA GLU A 330 -38.87 28.04 -20.20
C GLU A 330 -39.55 29.42 -20.02
N PRO A 331 -39.90 30.15 -21.11
CA PRO A 331 -40.50 31.48 -21.00
C PRO A 331 -42.00 31.44 -20.64
N ALA A 332 -42.40 32.40 -19.80
CA ALA A 332 -43.75 32.57 -19.25
C ALA A 332 -44.83 32.84 -20.32
N ARG A 333 -46.00 32.20 -20.15
CA ARG A 333 -47.21 32.43 -20.96
C ARG A 333 -47.89 33.76 -20.62
N PRO A 334 -48.47 34.48 -21.59
CA PRO A 334 -49.16 35.74 -21.36
C PRO A 334 -50.57 35.54 -20.75
N VAL A 335 -50.92 36.45 -19.83
CA VAL A 335 -52.23 36.56 -19.19
C VAL A 335 -53.23 37.18 -20.18
N GLN A 336 -54.31 36.48 -20.51
CA GLN A 336 -55.46 37.04 -21.23
C GLN A 336 -56.43 37.69 -20.23
N GLY A 337 -56.73 38.97 -20.45
CA GLY A 337 -57.72 39.73 -19.70
C GLY A 337 -59.16 39.35 -20.06
N ILE A 338 -60.04 39.43 -19.07
CA ILE A 338 -61.49 39.38 -19.24
C ILE A 338 -62.04 40.74 -18.82
N ALA A 339 -62.75 41.38 -19.76
CA ALA A 339 -63.47 42.63 -19.57
C ALA A 339 -64.86 42.38 -18.95
N VAL A 340 -65.32 43.39 -18.22
CA VAL A 340 -66.61 43.51 -17.53
C VAL A 340 -67.74 43.74 -18.54
N GLN A 341 -68.91 43.14 -18.28
CA GLN A 341 -70.23 43.77 -18.47
C GLN A 341 -70.94 43.77 -17.12
#